data_AF-A0A2V9XE76-F1
#
_entry.id   AF-A0A2V9XE76-F1
#
_cell.length_a   1.000
_cell.length_b   1.000
_cell.length_c   1.000
_cell.angle_alpha   90.00
_cell.angle_beta   90.00
_cell.angle_gamma   90.00
#
_symmetry.space_group_name_H-M   'P 1'
#
loop_
_entity.id
_entity.type
_entity.pdbx_description
1 polymer ?
#
loop_
_entity_poly.entity_id
_entity_poly.type
_entity_poly.pdbx_seq_one_letter_code
_entity_poly.pdbx_strand_id
1 'polypeptide(L)'
;SYNYSKRELAELKRRPSGANDDTRFENYSNFLIKELKPYIDKKFRTLPKPQTTGIMGSSLGGICSLAIAWENPKVFGLAASLSGSFQIERCYFLTNVLRDPVAAAAGDRRRSAHKPIRIYIDSGIIDFTGDDDGRRYTDRVAATLRELGWRDDVDLKHFTDQPMLELDLGRSGLRQDKWHEAQTSQHNEFYWRMRAWRPLIRGST
;
A
#
# COMPACT_ATOMS: atom_id res chain seq x y z
N SER A 1 -4.44 -12.10 -19.67
CA SER A 1 -5.69 -11.35 -19.46
C SER A 1 -6.67 -12.23 -18.70
N TYR A 2 -7.33 -11.72 -17.67
CA TYR A 2 -8.39 -12.45 -16.97
C TYR A 2 -9.72 -12.20 -17.71
N ASN A 3 -10.36 -13.26 -18.20
CA ASN A 3 -11.64 -13.19 -18.93
C ASN A 3 -12.78 -13.53 -17.95
N TYR A 4 -13.43 -12.52 -17.40
CA TYR A 4 -14.65 -12.70 -16.60
C TYR A 4 -15.88 -12.83 -17.52
N SER A 5 -16.78 -13.75 -17.19
CA SER A 5 -18.08 -13.88 -17.83
C SER A 5 -19.01 -12.72 -17.46
N LYS A 6 -20.05 -12.49 -18.28
CA LYS A 6 -21.09 -11.47 -18.00
C LYS A 6 -21.78 -11.69 -16.64
N ARG A 7 -21.89 -12.95 -16.20
CA ARG A 7 -22.51 -13.30 -14.91
C ARG A 7 -21.63 -12.91 -13.73
N GLU A 8 -20.34 -13.19 -13.81
CA GLU A 8 -19.35 -12.80 -12.78
C GLU A 8 -19.24 -11.27 -12.67
N LEU A 9 -19.27 -10.55 -13.80
CA LEU A 9 -19.30 -9.08 -13.79
C LEU A 9 -20.57 -8.52 -13.17
N ALA A 10 -21.72 -9.18 -13.33
CA ALA A 10 -22.98 -8.76 -12.73
C ALA A 10 -23.02 -9.02 -11.21
N GLU A 11 -22.37 -10.10 -10.76
CA GLU A 11 -22.25 -10.46 -9.35
C GLU A 11 -21.28 -9.52 -8.62
N LEU A 12 -20.15 -9.16 -9.24
CA LEU A 12 -19.23 -8.12 -8.74
C LEU A 12 -19.87 -6.72 -8.64
N LYS A 13 -20.83 -6.40 -9.52
CA LYS A 13 -21.61 -5.15 -9.47
C LYS A 13 -22.65 -5.13 -8.35
N ARG A 14 -23.04 -6.30 -7.85
CA ARG A 14 -24.08 -6.43 -6.84
C ARG A 14 -23.50 -6.15 -5.46
N ARG A 15 -23.49 -4.88 -5.03
CA ARG A 15 -23.34 -4.54 -3.61
C ARG A 15 -24.48 -5.23 -2.83
N PRO A 16 -24.21 -5.95 -1.74
CA PRO A 16 -25.27 -6.40 -0.84
C PRO A 16 -26.03 -5.16 -0.35
N SER A 17 -27.29 -5.05 -0.74
CA SER A 17 -28.14 -3.91 -0.40
C SER A 17 -28.78 -4.15 0.97
N GLY A 18 -28.21 -3.54 2.01
CA GLY A 18 -28.85 -3.25 3.28
C GLY A 18 -28.60 -1.78 3.60
N ALA A 19 -29.64 -0.99 3.80
CA ALA A 19 -29.52 0.44 4.09
C ALA A 19 -28.70 0.66 5.38
N ASN A 20 -27.64 1.47 5.29
CA ASN A 20 -26.71 1.90 6.35
C ASN A 20 -25.63 0.95 6.90
N ASP A 21 -25.44 -0.26 6.36
CA ASP A 21 -24.31 -1.10 6.79
C ASP A 21 -23.07 -0.87 5.92
N ASP A 22 -22.38 0.25 6.14
CA ASP A 22 -20.99 0.41 5.68
C ASP A 22 -20.18 -0.79 6.19
N THR A 23 -19.36 -1.38 5.32
CA THR A 23 -18.44 -2.45 5.72
C THR A 23 -17.49 -1.97 6.83
N ARG A 24 -16.85 -2.90 7.57
CA ARG A 24 -15.83 -2.51 8.58
C ARG A 24 -14.72 -1.64 7.96
N PHE A 25 -14.37 -1.88 6.70
CA PHE A 25 -13.41 -1.08 5.95
C PHE A 25 -13.95 0.31 5.62
N GLU A 26 -15.19 0.43 5.12
CA GLU A 26 -15.83 1.72 4.83
C GLU A 26 -16.00 2.56 6.10
N ASN A 27 -16.41 1.95 7.22
CA ASN A 27 -16.48 2.61 8.53
C ASN A 27 -15.11 3.11 8.99
N TYR A 28 -14.06 2.29 8.87
CA TYR A 28 -12.70 2.69 9.24
C TYR A 28 -12.19 3.84 8.35
N SER A 29 -12.39 3.75 7.03
CA SER A 29 -12.04 4.80 6.07
C SER A 29 -12.77 6.12 6.37
N ASN A 30 -14.09 6.05 6.65
CA ASN A 30 -14.91 7.19 7.04
C ASN A 30 -14.42 7.83 8.33
N PHE A 31 -14.14 7.04 9.37
CA PHE A 31 -13.57 7.54 10.62
C PHE A 31 -12.27 8.31 10.38
N LEU A 32 -11.34 7.74 9.60
CA LEU A 32 -10.07 8.41 9.30
C LEU A 32 -10.27 9.74 8.57
N ILE A 33 -11.14 9.77 7.56
CA ILE A 33 -11.31 10.92 6.65
C ILE A 33 -12.19 12.01 7.26
N LYS A 34 -13.29 11.64 7.91
CA LYS A 34 -14.34 12.56 8.35
C LYS A 34 -14.20 12.98 9.81
N GLU A 35 -13.48 12.20 10.61
CA GLU A 35 -13.36 12.46 12.05
C GLU A 35 -11.91 12.70 12.46
N LEU A 36 -11.03 11.70 12.30
CA LEU A 36 -9.68 11.75 12.84
C LEU A 36 -8.82 12.83 12.16
N LYS A 37 -8.69 12.82 10.83
CA LYS A 37 -7.87 13.81 10.12
C LYS A 37 -8.36 15.25 10.38
N PRO A 38 -9.66 15.59 10.27
CA PRO A 38 -10.14 16.93 10.61
C PRO A 38 -9.86 17.33 12.06
N TYR A 39 -10.00 16.40 13.01
CA TYR A 39 -9.65 16.65 14.41
C TYR A 39 -8.16 17.01 14.56
N ILE A 40 -7.27 16.22 13.96
CA ILE A 40 -5.82 16.44 13.99
C ILE A 40 -5.45 17.78 13.34
N ASP A 41 -5.99 18.08 12.16
CA ASP A 41 -5.72 19.32 11.43
C ASP A 41 -6.21 20.58 12.19
N LYS A 42 -7.28 20.45 12.98
CA LYS A 42 -7.78 21.54 13.85
C LYS A 42 -6.93 21.71 15.11
N LYS A 43 -6.42 20.61 15.67
CA LYS A 43 -5.74 20.60 16.97
C LYS A 43 -4.26 20.92 16.87
N PHE A 44 -3.62 20.57 15.75
CA PHE A 44 -2.17 20.69 15.55
C PHE A 44 -1.85 21.50 14.30
N ARG A 45 -0.62 22.03 14.22
CA ARG A 45 -0.14 22.78 13.05
C ARG A 45 0.29 21.82 11.94
N THR A 46 -0.67 21.29 11.19
CA THR A 46 -0.42 20.39 10.06
C THR A 46 -0.36 21.15 8.73
N LEU A 47 0.13 20.47 7.70
CA LEU A 47 -0.09 20.87 6.30
C LEU A 47 -1.23 19.99 5.75
N PRO A 48 -2.48 20.48 5.71
CA PRO A 48 -3.66 19.61 5.51
C PRO A 48 -3.89 19.19 4.06
N LYS A 49 -3.05 19.68 3.13
CA LYS A 49 -3.17 19.41 1.69
C LYS A 49 -2.83 17.93 1.40
N PRO A 50 -3.40 17.34 0.34
CA PRO A 50 -3.17 15.92 0.02
C PRO A 50 -1.70 15.60 -0.24
N GLN A 51 -0.96 16.52 -0.86
CA GLN A 51 0.45 16.33 -1.20
C GLN A 51 1.36 16.16 0.04
N THR A 52 0.85 16.54 1.22
CA THR A 52 1.53 16.48 2.52
C THR A 52 0.80 15.58 3.52
N THR A 53 -0.27 14.89 3.10
CA THR A 53 -1.02 13.97 3.94
C THR A 53 -0.78 12.54 3.46
N GLY A 54 -0.26 11.70 4.35
CA GLY A 54 -0.02 10.28 4.09
C GLY A 54 -0.83 9.34 4.96
N ILE A 55 -1.08 8.15 4.43
CA ILE A 55 -1.61 7.01 5.16
C ILE A 55 -0.69 5.81 4.96
N MET A 56 -0.46 5.03 6.01
CA MET A 56 0.44 3.89 5.94
C MET A 56 0.05 2.79 6.91
N GLY A 57 0.42 1.56 6.58
CA GLY A 57 0.23 0.41 7.45
C GLY A 57 1.09 -0.76 6.99
N SER A 58 1.22 -1.75 7.87
CA SER A 58 1.90 -3.01 7.56
C SER A 58 0.93 -4.14 7.27
N SER A 59 1.37 -5.19 6.57
CA SER A 59 0.57 -6.39 6.32
C SER A 59 -0.79 -6.04 5.69
N LEU A 60 -1.91 -6.44 6.29
CA LEU A 60 -3.26 -6.09 5.85
C LEU A 60 -3.52 -4.57 5.91
N GLY A 61 -2.96 -3.90 6.91
CA GLY A 61 -3.02 -2.44 7.04
C GLY A 61 -2.34 -1.71 5.88
N GLY A 62 -1.33 -2.32 5.25
CA GLY A 62 -0.68 -1.78 4.05
C GLY A 62 -1.62 -1.80 2.84
N ILE A 63 -2.34 -2.92 2.63
CA ILE A 63 -3.37 -3.05 1.59
C ILE A 63 -4.49 -2.04 1.82
N CYS A 64 -5.01 -1.96 3.06
CA CYS A 64 -6.05 -1.02 3.42
C CYS A 64 -5.61 0.44 3.19
N SER A 65 -4.37 0.79 3.56
CA SER A 65 -3.84 2.14 3.38
C SER A 65 -3.78 2.54 1.90
N LEU A 66 -3.29 1.63 1.05
CA LEU A 66 -3.28 1.88 -0.39
C LEU A 66 -4.69 2.02 -0.95
N ALA A 67 -5.63 1.16 -0.55
CA ALA A 67 -7.02 1.22 -1.02
C ALA A 67 -7.71 2.53 -0.63
N ILE A 68 -7.56 2.95 0.64
CA ILE A 68 -8.11 4.22 1.14
C ILE A 68 -7.56 5.41 0.35
N ALA A 69 -6.23 5.45 0.13
CA ALA A 69 -5.62 6.53 -0.66
C ALA A 69 -6.09 6.51 -2.12
N TRP A 70 -6.16 5.32 -2.73
CA TRP A 70 -6.60 5.13 -4.12
C TRP A 70 -8.02 5.65 -4.37
N GLU A 71 -8.92 5.43 -3.41
CA GLU A 71 -10.30 5.92 -3.45
C GLU A 71 -10.40 7.41 -3.08
N ASN A 72 -9.47 7.92 -2.27
CA ASN A 72 -9.51 9.27 -1.71
C ASN A 72 -8.24 10.10 -1.99
N PRO A 73 -7.81 10.27 -3.27
CA PRO A 73 -6.59 11.01 -3.62
C PRO A 73 -6.64 12.50 -3.26
N LYS A 74 -7.85 13.04 -3.05
CA LYS A 74 -8.09 14.41 -2.59
C LYS A 74 -7.92 14.59 -1.08
N VAL A 75 -7.67 13.51 -0.35
CA VAL A 75 -7.40 13.52 1.10
C VAL A 75 -5.97 13.04 1.34
N PHE A 76 -5.60 11.90 0.77
CA PHE A 76 -4.28 11.29 0.91
C PHE A 76 -3.55 11.29 -0.43
N GLY A 77 -2.55 12.15 -0.58
CA GLY A 77 -1.67 12.18 -1.75
C GLY A 77 -0.41 11.33 -1.58
N LEU A 78 -0.27 10.66 -0.43
CA LEU A 78 0.84 9.78 -0.08
C LEU A 78 0.27 8.49 0.51
N ALA A 79 0.79 7.34 0.09
CA ALA A 79 0.41 6.06 0.66
C ALA A 79 1.62 5.12 0.79
N ALA A 80 1.69 4.36 1.88
CA ALA A 80 2.74 3.38 2.11
C ALA A 80 2.20 2.02 2.57
N SER A 81 2.65 0.95 1.92
CA SER A 81 2.39 -0.43 2.33
C SER A 81 3.69 -1.08 2.78
N LEU A 82 3.78 -1.40 4.06
CA LEU A 82 4.94 -2.05 4.66
C LEU A 82 4.73 -3.57 4.70
N SER A 83 5.50 -4.34 3.94
CA SER A 83 5.36 -5.80 3.78
C SER A 83 3.89 -6.20 3.61
N GLY A 84 3.24 -5.60 2.61
CA GLY A 84 1.80 -5.73 2.39
C GLY A 84 1.38 -7.18 2.10
N SER A 85 0.34 -7.67 2.76
CA SER A 85 -0.07 -9.08 2.66
C SER A 85 -0.89 -9.40 1.41
N PHE A 86 -0.42 -8.98 0.24
CA PHE A 86 -1.12 -9.12 -1.04
C PHE A 86 -1.40 -10.59 -1.45
N GLN A 87 -0.74 -11.55 -0.80
CA GLN A 87 -0.97 -12.99 -0.90
C GLN A 87 -2.27 -13.47 -0.25
N ILE A 88 -2.71 -12.84 0.84
CA ILE A 88 -3.87 -13.28 1.65
C ILE A 88 -5.19 -13.07 0.88
N GLU A 89 -5.17 -12.27 -0.19
CA GLU A 89 -6.41 -11.79 -0.82
C GLU A 89 -6.57 -12.16 -2.31
N ARG A 90 -5.92 -13.23 -2.81
CA ARG A 90 -6.07 -13.75 -4.19
C ARG A 90 -6.14 -12.66 -5.29
N CYS A 91 -5.40 -11.56 -5.13
CA CYS A 91 -5.36 -10.41 -6.03
C CYS A 91 -6.59 -9.46 -6.05
N TYR A 92 -7.43 -9.36 -5.02
CA TYR A 92 -8.53 -8.37 -5.00
C TYR A 92 -8.05 -6.91 -5.03
N PHE A 93 -6.92 -6.57 -4.41
CA PHE A 93 -6.35 -5.23 -4.57
C PHE A 93 -5.97 -4.94 -6.04
N LEU A 94 -5.32 -5.89 -6.72
CA LEU A 94 -4.97 -5.75 -8.14
C LEU A 94 -6.21 -5.71 -9.03
N THR A 95 -7.19 -6.59 -8.78
CA THR A 95 -8.38 -6.68 -9.63
C THR A 95 -9.35 -5.55 -9.30
N ASN A 96 -9.80 -5.43 -8.06
CA ASN A 96 -10.93 -4.57 -7.69
C ASN A 96 -10.53 -3.13 -7.38
N VAL A 97 -9.31 -2.89 -6.89
CA VAL A 97 -8.85 -1.53 -6.56
C VAL A 97 -8.10 -0.91 -7.73
N LEU A 98 -6.97 -1.52 -8.14
CA LEU A 98 -6.12 -0.93 -9.18
C LEU A 98 -6.74 -1.02 -10.58
N ARG A 99 -7.27 -2.19 -10.97
CA ARG A 99 -7.73 -2.42 -12.34
C ARG A 99 -9.23 -2.20 -12.55
N ASP A 100 -10.04 -2.28 -11.49
CA ASP A 100 -11.52 -2.31 -11.50
C ASP A 100 -12.07 -3.00 -12.78
N PRO A 101 -12.23 -4.34 -12.80
CA PRO A 101 -12.65 -5.07 -13.98
C PRO A 101 -14.02 -4.65 -14.49
N VAL A 102 -14.87 -4.10 -13.61
CA VAL A 102 -16.20 -3.61 -13.96
C VAL A 102 -16.09 -2.30 -14.72
N ALA A 103 -15.27 -1.36 -14.25
CA ALA A 103 -14.98 -0.12 -14.96
C ALA A 103 -14.23 -0.39 -16.28
N ALA A 104 -13.23 -1.28 -16.25
CA ALA A 104 -12.50 -1.70 -17.44
C ALA A 104 -13.41 -2.36 -18.49
N ALA A 105 -14.33 -3.26 -18.08
CA ALA A 105 -15.30 -3.88 -18.98
C ALA A 105 -16.38 -2.89 -19.48
N ALA A 106 -16.64 -1.81 -18.74
CA ALA A 106 -17.52 -0.72 -19.16
C ALA A 106 -16.82 0.33 -20.05
N GLY A 107 -15.52 0.15 -20.36
CA GLY A 107 -14.71 1.12 -21.10
C GLY A 107 -14.33 2.38 -20.29
N ASP A 108 -14.66 2.42 -18.99
CA ASP A 108 -14.32 3.51 -18.10
C ASP A 108 -12.89 3.34 -17.56
N ARG A 109 -11.93 3.90 -18.29
CA ARG A 109 -10.53 3.93 -17.90
C ARG A 109 -10.24 4.91 -16.75
N ARG A 110 -11.20 5.71 -16.28
CA ARG A 110 -10.93 6.76 -15.25
C ARG A 110 -10.63 6.16 -13.88
N ARG A 111 -11.18 4.99 -13.54
CA ARG A 111 -10.88 4.31 -12.26
C ARG A 111 -9.50 3.67 -12.24
N SER A 112 -9.02 3.24 -13.40
CA SER A 112 -7.70 2.62 -13.62
C SER A 112 -6.66 3.61 -14.15
N ALA A 113 -6.93 4.91 -14.18
CA ALA A 113 -5.99 5.93 -14.64
C ALA A 113 -4.98 6.33 -13.55
N HIS A 114 -3.83 6.85 -13.96
CA HIS A 114 -2.86 7.47 -13.06
C HIS A 114 -3.52 8.50 -12.15
N LYS A 115 -3.35 8.34 -10.83
CA LYS A 115 -3.92 9.21 -9.78
C LYS A 115 -2.81 10.06 -9.18
N PRO A 116 -3.12 11.26 -8.64
CA PRO A 116 -2.12 12.14 -8.04
C PRO A 116 -1.72 11.67 -6.62
N ILE A 117 -1.31 10.40 -6.51
CA ILE A 117 -0.87 9.74 -5.28
C ILE A 117 0.55 9.23 -5.50
N ARG A 118 1.43 9.53 -4.56
CA ARG A 118 2.76 8.89 -4.50
C ARG A 118 2.69 7.66 -3.61
N ILE A 119 3.19 6.55 -4.11
CA ILE A 119 3.05 5.24 -3.50
C ILE A 119 4.42 4.70 -3.09
N TYR A 120 4.50 4.22 -1.87
CA TYR A 120 5.58 3.38 -1.38
C TYR A 120 5.08 1.98 -1.10
N ILE A 121 5.83 0.98 -1.56
CA ILE A 121 5.55 -0.42 -1.27
C ILE A 121 6.87 -1.16 -1.02
N ASP A 122 6.87 -2.03 -0.02
CA ASP A 122 8.01 -2.90 0.24
C ASP A 122 7.60 -4.33 0.66
N SER A 123 8.61 -5.19 0.68
CA SER A 123 8.59 -6.57 1.17
C SER A 123 10.02 -7.02 1.47
N GLY A 124 10.16 -8.01 2.35
CA GLY A 124 11.37 -8.81 2.51
C GLY A 124 11.60 -9.79 1.36
N ILE A 125 12.76 -10.45 1.31
CA ILE A 125 12.91 -11.66 0.50
C ILE A 125 12.49 -12.91 1.27
N ILE A 126 12.55 -12.86 2.61
CA ILE A 126 12.28 -14.00 3.50
C ILE A 126 11.49 -13.50 4.73
N ASP A 127 10.42 -14.22 5.09
CA ASP A 127 9.68 -14.02 6.33
C ASP A 127 10.14 -14.99 7.44
N PHE A 128 9.51 -14.88 8.62
CA PHE A 128 9.85 -15.70 9.77
C PHE A 128 9.56 -17.20 9.60
N THR A 129 8.81 -17.61 8.56
CA THR A 129 8.59 -19.03 8.23
C THR A 129 9.57 -19.54 7.17
N GLY A 130 10.40 -18.66 6.60
CA GLY A 130 11.32 -19.00 5.52
C GLY A 130 10.70 -18.84 4.12
N ASP A 131 9.50 -18.30 4.01
CA ASP A 131 8.79 -18.05 2.75
C ASP A 131 9.12 -16.66 2.18
N ASP A 132 8.67 -16.35 0.95
CA ASP A 132 9.03 -15.16 0.14
C ASP A 132 8.57 -13.79 0.71
N ASP A 133 8.11 -13.68 1.97
CA ASP A 133 7.51 -12.47 2.59
C ASP A 133 6.46 -11.75 1.71
N GLY A 134 5.75 -12.51 0.86
CA GLY A 134 4.79 -11.94 -0.09
C GLY A 134 5.42 -11.11 -1.22
N ARG A 135 6.75 -11.09 -1.36
CA ARG A 135 7.50 -10.32 -2.36
C ARG A 135 6.99 -10.50 -3.77
N ARG A 136 6.76 -11.75 -4.22
CA ARG A 136 6.20 -12.01 -5.56
C ARG A 136 4.89 -11.27 -5.79
N TYR A 137 4.06 -11.10 -4.78
CA TYR A 137 2.80 -10.37 -4.90
C TYR A 137 3.03 -8.86 -4.87
N THR A 138 3.92 -8.37 -4.00
CA THR A 138 4.35 -6.95 -3.99
C THR A 138 4.96 -6.53 -5.34
N ASP A 139 5.83 -7.36 -5.92
CA ASP A 139 6.41 -7.17 -7.27
C ASP A 139 5.32 -7.03 -8.34
N ARG A 140 4.26 -7.85 -8.26
CA ARG A 140 3.12 -7.77 -9.19
C ARG A 140 2.30 -6.51 -9.01
N VAL A 141 2.14 -6.02 -7.78
CA VAL A 141 1.51 -4.71 -7.50
C VAL A 141 2.35 -3.59 -8.11
N ALA A 142 3.67 -3.60 -7.87
CA ALA A 142 4.59 -2.63 -8.44
C ALA A 142 4.53 -2.61 -9.97
N ALA A 143 4.59 -3.78 -10.61
CA ALA A 143 4.49 -3.92 -12.07
C ALA A 143 3.16 -3.39 -12.58
N THR A 144 2.04 -3.69 -11.91
CA THR A 144 0.73 -3.17 -12.30
C THR A 144 0.66 -1.65 -12.17
N LEU A 145 1.20 -1.06 -11.10
CA LEU A 145 1.25 0.40 -10.96
C LEU A 145 2.05 1.04 -12.11
N ARG A 146 3.17 0.45 -12.52
CA ARG A 146 3.95 0.90 -13.68
C ARG A 146 3.14 0.85 -14.98
N GLU A 147 2.39 -0.25 -15.22
CA GLU A 147 1.49 -0.35 -16.37
C GLU A 147 0.40 0.74 -16.37
N LEU A 148 -0.05 1.18 -15.20
CA LEU A 148 -1.05 2.25 -15.04
C LEU A 148 -0.43 3.66 -15.10
N GLY A 149 0.89 3.77 -15.31
CA GLY A 149 1.61 5.02 -15.58
C GLY A 149 2.44 5.57 -14.42
N TRP A 150 2.53 4.86 -13.29
CA TRP A 150 3.46 5.26 -12.23
C TRP A 150 4.90 5.05 -12.65
N ARG A 151 5.77 5.95 -12.21
CA ARG A 151 7.20 6.01 -12.54
C ARG A 151 8.02 5.85 -11.28
N ASP A 152 8.99 4.96 -11.37
CA ASP A 152 9.97 4.77 -10.30
C ASP A 152 10.65 6.09 -9.97
N ASP A 153 10.86 6.30 -8.68
CA ASP A 153 11.51 7.47 -8.09
C ASP A 153 10.80 8.82 -8.24
N VAL A 154 9.69 8.87 -8.99
CA VAL A 154 8.84 10.07 -9.15
C VAL A 154 7.59 9.97 -8.29
N ASP A 155 6.78 8.93 -8.53
CA ASP A 155 5.52 8.70 -7.82
C ASP A 155 5.34 7.24 -7.37
N LEU A 156 6.27 6.35 -7.70
CA LEU A 156 6.38 5.01 -7.13
C LEU A 156 7.77 4.79 -6.53
N LYS A 157 7.81 4.32 -5.29
CA LYS A 157 9.00 3.76 -4.65
C LYS A 157 8.70 2.31 -4.27
N HIS A 158 9.39 1.38 -4.90
CA HIS A 158 9.27 -0.05 -4.65
C HIS A 158 10.59 -0.58 -4.09
N PHE A 159 10.55 -1.26 -2.94
CA PHE A 159 11.75 -1.77 -2.28
C PHE A 159 11.63 -3.24 -1.93
N THR A 160 12.73 -3.97 -2.06
CA THR A 160 12.85 -5.36 -1.60
C THR A 160 14.02 -5.46 -0.65
N ASP A 161 13.76 -5.84 0.60
CA ASP A 161 14.85 -5.99 1.56
C ASP A 161 15.65 -7.24 1.34
N GLN A 162 16.97 -7.04 1.32
CA GLN A 162 17.93 -8.10 1.44
C GLN A 162 18.30 -8.27 2.93
N PRO A 163 18.59 -9.50 3.39
CA PRO A 163 19.14 -9.74 4.70
C PRO A 163 20.42 -8.94 4.88
N MET A 164 20.54 -8.22 5.99
CA MET A 164 21.76 -7.50 6.28
C MET A 164 22.91 -8.45 6.58
N LEU A 165 24.09 -8.10 6.07
CA LEU A 165 25.33 -8.77 6.43
C LEU A 165 25.73 -8.39 7.85
N GLU A 166 26.49 -9.26 8.51
CA GLU A 166 26.95 -9.03 9.89
C GLU A 166 27.76 -7.72 10.02
N LEU A 167 28.53 -7.38 8.99
CA LEU A 167 29.27 -6.10 8.90
C LEU A 167 28.32 -4.89 8.95
N ASP A 168 27.18 -4.97 8.26
CA ASP A 168 26.19 -3.88 8.19
C ASP A 168 25.40 -3.79 9.49
N LEU A 169 25.12 -4.93 10.12
CA LEU A 169 24.51 -5.00 11.45
C LEU A 169 25.37 -4.29 12.49
N GLY A 170 26.68 -4.50 12.48
CA GLY A 170 27.63 -3.79 13.34
C GLY A 170 27.61 -2.27 13.19
N ARG A 171 27.24 -1.77 12.01
CA ARG A 171 27.14 -0.32 11.70
C ARG A 171 25.75 0.26 11.93
N SER A 172 24.72 -0.58 12.03
CA SER A 172 23.32 -0.17 12.11
C SER A 172 22.88 0.37 13.48
N GLY A 173 23.69 0.14 14.52
CA GLY A 173 23.32 0.40 15.91
C GLY A 173 22.20 -0.51 16.44
N LEU A 174 21.86 -1.58 15.71
CA LEU A 174 20.93 -2.60 16.18
C LEU A 174 21.56 -3.41 17.30
N ARG A 175 20.81 -3.65 18.38
CA ARG A 175 21.25 -4.51 19.48
C ARG A 175 21.59 -5.91 18.96
N GLN A 176 22.68 -6.49 19.47
CA GLN A 176 23.21 -7.76 18.96
C GLN A 176 22.22 -8.93 19.09
N ASP A 177 21.36 -8.93 20.12
CA ASP A 177 20.30 -9.95 20.28
C ASP A 177 19.21 -9.89 19.19
N LYS A 178 19.16 -8.80 18.42
CA LYS A 178 18.24 -8.62 17.28
C LYS A 178 18.86 -8.94 15.93
N TRP A 179 20.14 -9.30 15.89
CA TRP A 179 20.84 -9.57 14.63
C TRP A 179 20.30 -10.80 13.92
N HIS A 180 20.02 -11.87 14.68
CA HIS A 180 19.43 -13.07 14.11
C HIS A 180 18.09 -12.77 13.44
N GLU A 181 17.20 -12.05 14.13
CA GLU A 181 15.91 -11.62 13.58
C GLU A 181 16.07 -10.79 12.30
N ALA A 182 17.01 -9.83 12.28
CA ALA A 182 17.26 -9.03 11.09
C ALA A 182 17.81 -9.83 9.90
N GLN A 183 18.50 -10.95 10.15
CA GLN A 183 19.01 -11.83 9.10
C GLN A 183 17.95 -12.81 8.58
N THR A 184 17.03 -13.24 9.45
CA THR A 184 16.06 -14.29 9.13
C THR A 184 14.65 -13.79 8.82
N SER A 185 14.35 -12.52 9.10
CA SER A 185 13.08 -11.89 8.77
C SER A 185 13.30 -10.41 8.45
N GLN A 186 12.89 -9.99 7.25
CA GLN A 186 12.92 -8.57 6.87
C GLN A 186 11.58 -7.86 7.12
N HIS A 187 10.56 -8.61 7.54
CA HIS A 187 9.25 -8.11 7.93
C HIS A 187 9.27 -7.56 9.37
N ASN A 188 9.97 -6.45 9.60
CA ASN A 188 10.00 -5.84 10.94
C ASN A 188 10.28 -4.34 10.92
N GLU A 189 10.04 -3.71 12.08
CA GLU A 189 10.23 -2.28 12.31
C GLU A 189 11.67 -1.82 12.08
N PHE A 190 12.66 -2.69 12.28
CA PHE A 190 14.06 -2.36 12.05
C PHE A 190 14.34 -2.07 10.58
N TYR A 191 13.78 -2.87 9.67
CA TYR A 191 13.87 -2.62 8.25
C TYR A 191 13.05 -1.40 7.85
N TRP A 192 11.79 -1.29 8.30
CA TRP A 192 10.93 -0.16 7.97
C TRP A 192 11.51 1.19 8.38
N ARG A 193 12.07 1.33 9.59
CA ARG A 193 12.65 2.62 10.06
C ARG A 193 13.81 3.10 9.19
N MET A 194 14.56 2.20 8.55
CA MET A 194 15.72 2.55 7.73
C MET A 194 15.33 3.21 6.40
N ARG A 195 14.08 3.03 5.95
CA ARG A 195 13.67 3.42 4.60
C ARG A 195 12.27 4.03 4.45
N ALA A 196 11.34 3.81 5.37
CA ALA A 196 9.95 4.29 5.23
C ALA A 196 9.85 5.83 5.12
N TRP A 197 10.89 6.55 5.53
CA TRP A 197 11.02 7.99 5.34
C TRP A 197 11.49 8.40 3.93
N ARG A 198 12.22 7.54 3.20
CA ARG A 198 12.82 7.85 1.89
C ARG A 198 11.81 8.28 0.82
N PRO A 199 10.58 7.72 0.76
CA PRO A 199 9.52 8.19 -0.14
C PRO A 199 8.87 9.50 0.33
N LEU A 200 8.98 9.81 1.63
CA LEU A 200 8.37 10.99 2.26
C LEU A 200 9.25 12.23 2.11
N ILE A 201 10.57 12.06 2.05
CA ILE A 201 11.53 13.14 1.79
C ILE A 201 11.63 13.38 0.29
N ARG A 202 11.27 14.58 -0.17
CA ARG A 202 11.56 15.01 -1.54
C ARG A 202 13.08 15.21 -1.66
N GLY A 203 13.76 14.27 -2.29
CA GLY A 203 15.12 14.48 -2.77
C GLY A 203 15.09 15.53 -3.88
N SER A 204 15.78 16.65 -3.66
CA SER A 204 16.23 17.53 -4.73
C SER A 204 17.29 16.75 -5.50
N THR A 205 16.92 16.23 -6.67
CA THR A 205 17.88 15.80 -7.69
C THR A 205 17.57 16.57 -8.94
#